data_AF-A0AAW0LMR9-F1
#
_entry.id   AF-A0AAW0LMR9-F1
#
_cell.length_a   1.000
_cell.length_b   1.000
_cell.length_c   1.000
_cell.angle_alpha   90.00
_cell.angle_beta   90.00
_cell.angle_gamma   90.00
#
_symmetry.space_group_name_H-M   'P 1'
#
loop_
_entity.id
_entity.type
_entity.pdbx_description
1 polymer ?
#
loop_
_entity_poly.entity_id
_entity_poly.type
_entity_poly.pdbx_seq_one_letter_code
_entity_poly.pdbx_strand_id
1 'polypeptide(L)'
;MAALALAYMFDGRMDEYALVGTSSGSTLKSVNLDGARRMALKHIEAFVLTFSDPHAFAAAAASSAPAALSQVTEGACIQEAGHLRCSGAEIGRFVAMLRNPSSILKACAAFALLQFTVPGGRHAMHHVSLMQNAGAARVLRAAATAASAPLEAKIFARIVPCNLEHHHIEPSL
;
A
#
# COMPACT_ATOMS: atom_id res chain seq x y z
N MET A 1 2.94 -8.56 -8.81
CA MET A 1 3.71 -7.38 -9.28
C MET A 1 2.94 -6.44 -10.21
N ALA A 2 2.17 -6.93 -11.21
CA ALA A 2 1.42 -6.05 -12.12
C ALA A 2 0.46 -5.07 -11.41
N ALA A 3 -0.15 -5.46 -10.29
CA ALA A 3 -1.02 -4.59 -9.50
C ALA A 3 -0.31 -3.33 -8.96
N LEU A 4 0.95 -3.41 -8.53
CA LEU A 4 1.70 -2.25 -8.06
C LEU A 4 1.98 -1.26 -9.20
N ALA A 5 2.28 -1.77 -10.40
CA ALA A 5 2.44 -0.94 -11.59
C ALA A 5 1.12 -0.25 -11.99
N LEU A 6 -0.01 -0.98 -11.93
CA LEU A 6 -1.34 -0.39 -12.17
C LEU A 6 -1.67 0.69 -11.13
N ALA A 7 -1.41 0.44 -9.84
CA ALA A 7 -1.61 1.41 -8.78
C ALA A 7 -0.76 2.66 -9.03
N TYR A 8 0.50 2.47 -9.45
CA TYR A 8 1.40 3.55 -9.84
C TYR A 8 0.89 4.34 -11.04
N MET A 9 0.25 3.71 -12.03
CA MET A 9 -0.31 4.41 -13.18
C MET A 9 -1.57 5.20 -12.79
N PHE A 10 -2.46 4.62 -11.99
CA PHE A 10 -3.79 5.18 -11.74
C PHE A 10 -3.94 5.94 -10.40
N ASP A 11 -2.84 6.35 -9.78
CA ASP A 11 -2.84 7.07 -8.48
C ASP A 11 -3.28 8.55 -8.53
N GLY A 12 -3.78 9.01 -9.67
CA GLY A 12 -4.29 10.37 -9.89
C GLY A 12 -3.47 11.19 -10.89
N ARG A 13 -2.22 10.81 -11.19
CA ARG A 13 -1.41 11.55 -12.17
C ARG A 13 -1.92 11.39 -13.61
N MET A 14 -2.48 10.23 -13.95
CA MET A 14 -3.11 10.02 -15.26
C MET A 14 -4.33 10.91 -15.48
N ASP A 15 -5.04 11.28 -14.40
CA ASP A 15 -6.18 12.20 -14.47
C ASP A 15 -5.69 13.63 -14.80
N GLU A 16 -4.51 14.03 -14.30
CA GLU A 16 -3.86 15.31 -14.65
C GLU A 16 -3.41 15.34 -16.13
N TYR A 17 -2.79 14.27 -16.64
CA TYR A 17 -2.39 14.21 -18.06
C TYR A 17 -3.59 14.22 -19.02
N ALA A 18 -4.73 13.62 -18.63
CA ALA A 18 -5.96 13.69 -19.41
C ALA A 18 -6.52 15.11 -19.46
N LEU A 19 -6.36 15.90 -18.39
CA LEU A 19 -6.83 17.29 -18.28
C LEU A 19 -5.94 18.30 -19.03
N VAL A 20 -4.62 18.08 -19.09
CA VAL A 20 -3.71 18.97 -19.84
C VAL A 20 -3.84 18.79 -21.36
N GLY A 21 -4.35 17.65 -21.83
CA GLY A 21 -4.56 17.35 -23.25
C GLY A 21 -5.82 17.96 -23.88
N THR A 22 -6.68 18.65 -23.11
CA THR A 22 -7.92 19.26 -23.63
C THR A 22 -7.69 20.63 -24.27
N SER A 23 -6.96 20.64 -25.37
CA SER A 23 -7.10 21.65 -26.44
C SER A 23 -7.31 20.89 -27.74
N SER A 24 -8.57 20.80 -28.18
CA SER A 24 -9.06 20.18 -29.43
C SER A 24 -9.46 18.69 -29.36
N GLY A 25 -10.78 18.45 -29.20
CA GLY A 25 -11.54 17.32 -29.75
C GLY A 25 -11.24 15.89 -29.26
N SER A 26 -11.67 15.47 -28.05
CA SER A 26 -11.39 14.08 -27.60
C SER A 26 -12.40 13.39 -26.66
N THR A 27 -13.71 13.59 -26.83
CA THR A 27 -14.76 12.84 -26.08
C THR A 27 -14.61 11.30 -26.19
N LEU A 28 -13.94 10.80 -27.24
CA LEU A 28 -13.65 9.37 -27.44
C LEU A 28 -12.45 8.84 -26.63
N LYS A 29 -11.48 9.70 -26.25
CA LYS A 29 -10.27 9.26 -25.52
C LYS A 29 -10.50 9.18 -24.01
N SER A 30 -11.33 10.05 -23.44
CA SER A 30 -11.67 10.03 -22.01
C SER A 30 -12.47 8.78 -21.61
N VAL A 31 -13.44 8.37 -22.43
CA VAL A 31 -14.28 7.18 -22.17
C VAL A 31 -13.46 5.89 -22.12
N ASN A 32 -12.40 5.78 -22.92
CA ASN A 32 -11.50 4.61 -22.91
C ASN A 32 -10.61 4.59 -21.65
N LEU A 33 -10.14 5.75 -21.21
CA LEU A 33 -9.33 5.89 -19.99
C LEU A 33 -10.12 5.56 -18.71
N ASP A 34 -11.37 6.00 -18.61
CA ASP A 34 -12.24 5.68 -17.47
C ASP A 34 -12.52 4.17 -17.38
N GLY A 35 -12.74 3.53 -18.54
CA GLY A 35 -12.89 2.07 -18.63
C GLY A 35 -11.63 1.34 -18.17
N ALA A 36 -10.46 1.75 -18.67
CA ALA A 36 -9.16 1.19 -18.29
C ALA A 36 -8.88 1.37 -16.80
N ARG A 37 -9.17 2.56 -16.24
CA ARG A 37 -9.01 2.85 -14.81
C ARG A 37 -9.87 1.94 -13.95
N ARG A 38 -11.14 1.75 -14.31
CA ARG A 38 -12.04 0.86 -13.57
C ARG A 38 -11.56 -0.60 -13.60
N MET A 39 -11.11 -1.08 -14.76
CA MET A 39 -10.52 -2.43 -14.86
C MET A 39 -9.26 -2.56 -14.03
N ALA A 40 -8.36 -1.58 -14.08
CA ALA A 40 -7.12 -1.57 -13.30
C ALA A 40 -7.41 -1.63 -11.79
N LEU A 41 -8.33 -0.80 -11.30
CA LEU A 41 -8.74 -0.82 -9.90
C LEU A 41 -9.33 -2.18 -9.48
N LYS A 42 -10.15 -2.81 -10.33
CA LYS A 42 -10.68 -4.16 -10.07
C LYS A 42 -9.57 -5.21 -9.94
N HIS A 43 -8.54 -5.14 -10.80
CA HIS A 43 -7.40 -6.05 -10.72
C HIS A 43 -6.53 -5.80 -9.48
N ILE A 44 -6.34 -4.53 -9.09
CA ILE A 44 -5.61 -4.17 -7.87
C ILE A 44 -6.36 -4.71 -6.64
N GLU A 45 -7.67 -4.51 -6.59
CA GLU A 45 -8.51 -4.99 -5.49
C GLU A 45 -8.45 -6.52 -5.37
N ALA A 46 -8.67 -7.25 -6.47
CA ALA A 46 -8.57 -8.71 -6.48
C ALA A 46 -7.19 -9.21 -6.03
N PHE A 47 -6.12 -8.52 -6.44
CA PHE A 47 -4.76 -8.84 -6.01
C PHE A 47 -4.60 -8.68 -4.49
N VAL A 48 -5.04 -7.55 -3.91
CA VAL A 48 -4.94 -7.33 -2.46
C VAL A 48 -5.77 -8.35 -1.68
N LEU A 49 -6.97 -8.67 -2.15
CA LEU A 49 -7.85 -9.66 -1.52
C LEU A 49 -7.28 -11.08 -1.53
N THR A 50 -6.39 -11.40 -2.47
CA THR A 50 -5.70 -12.71 -2.50
C THR A 50 -4.83 -12.93 -1.24
N PHE A 51 -4.40 -11.85 -0.59
CA PHE A 51 -3.57 -11.86 0.62
C PHE A 51 -4.36 -11.51 1.89
N SER A 52 -5.69 -11.50 1.81
CA SER A 52 -6.57 -11.07 2.89
C SER A 52 -7.35 -12.25 3.47
N ASP A 53 -6.69 -13.05 4.33
CA ASP A 53 -7.36 -14.16 5.00
C ASP A 53 -8.49 -13.66 5.93
N PRO A 54 -9.76 -14.01 5.69
CA PRO A 54 -10.87 -13.43 6.44
C PRO A 54 -10.78 -13.68 7.95
N HIS A 55 -10.27 -14.84 8.37
CA HIS A 55 -10.20 -15.21 9.79
C HIS A 55 -9.09 -14.44 10.51
N ALA A 56 -7.88 -14.38 9.95
CA ALA A 56 -6.77 -13.61 10.49
C ALA A 56 -7.09 -12.11 10.57
N PHE A 57 -7.74 -11.56 9.53
CA PHE A 57 -8.10 -10.14 9.51
C PHE A 57 -9.20 -9.82 10.52
N ALA A 58 -10.19 -10.70 10.70
CA ALA A 58 -11.21 -10.53 11.73
C ALA A 58 -10.60 -10.57 13.14
N ALA A 59 -9.69 -11.51 13.41
CA ALA A 59 -8.99 -11.61 14.70
C ALA A 59 -8.12 -10.37 14.99
N ALA A 60 -7.39 -9.89 13.97
CA ALA A 60 -6.59 -8.67 14.06
C ALA A 60 -7.48 -7.41 14.23
N ALA A 61 -8.66 -7.38 13.61
CA ALA A 61 -9.62 -6.30 13.78
C ALA A 61 -10.14 -6.20 15.22
N ALA A 62 -10.46 -7.34 15.83
CA ALA A 62 -11.07 -7.42 17.17
C ALA A 62 -10.07 -7.13 18.29
N SER A 63 -8.83 -7.62 18.19
CA SER A 63 -7.86 -7.55 19.29
C SER A 63 -6.77 -6.50 19.11
N SER A 64 -6.39 -6.18 17.86
CA SER A 64 -5.15 -5.44 17.53
C SER A 64 -3.90 -5.95 18.25
N ALA A 65 -3.91 -7.20 18.75
CA ALA A 65 -2.81 -7.77 19.51
C ALA A 65 -1.62 -8.11 18.58
N PRO A 66 -0.37 -8.01 19.06
CA PRO A 66 0.81 -8.29 18.24
C PRO A 66 0.76 -9.67 17.56
N ALA A 67 0.30 -10.70 18.26
CA ALA A 67 0.18 -12.05 17.70
C ALA A 67 -0.78 -12.12 16.50
N ALA A 68 -1.93 -11.43 16.56
CA ALA A 68 -2.88 -11.41 15.45
C ALA A 68 -2.34 -10.63 14.24
N LEU A 69 -1.58 -9.56 14.48
CA LEU A 69 -0.90 -8.80 13.44
C LEU A 69 0.25 -9.60 12.78
N SER A 70 0.96 -10.42 13.55
CA SER A 70 1.98 -11.34 13.01
C SER A 70 1.37 -12.36 12.06
N GLN A 71 0.25 -12.99 12.45
CA GLN A 71 -0.45 -13.95 11.58
C GLN A 71 -0.87 -13.33 10.24
N VAL A 72 -1.39 -12.09 10.26
CA VAL A 72 -1.71 -11.37 9.03
C VAL A 72 -0.45 -11.11 8.20
N THR A 73 0.65 -10.71 8.84
CA THR A 73 1.93 -10.46 8.16
C THR A 73 2.45 -11.70 7.47
N GLU A 74 2.45 -12.84 8.17
CA GLU A 74 2.90 -14.13 7.66
C GLU A 74 2.06 -14.60 6.46
N GLY A 75 0.73 -14.50 6.56
CA GLY A 75 -0.18 -14.88 5.47
C GLY A 75 -0.16 -13.93 4.27
N ALA A 76 0.16 -12.65 4.50
CA ALA A 76 0.17 -11.64 3.45
C ALA A 76 1.55 -11.47 2.78
N CYS A 77 2.62 -12.03 3.33
CA CYS A 77 3.99 -11.82 2.84
C CYS A 77 4.24 -12.48 1.48
N ILE A 78 4.89 -11.73 0.58
CA ILE A 78 5.41 -12.19 -0.69
C ILE A 78 6.94 -12.23 -0.56
N GLN A 79 7.53 -13.42 -0.56
CA GLN A 79 8.97 -13.60 -0.33
C GLN A 79 9.83 -12.77 -1.28
N GLU A 80 9.44 -12.70 -2.56
CA GLU A 80 10.18 -11.96 -3.58
C GLU A 80 10.17 -10.44 -3.35
N ALA A 81 9.17 -9.91 -2.64
CA ALA A 81 9.10 -8.48 -2.36
C ALA A 81 10.23 -8.00 -1.44
N GLY A 82 10.74 -8.89 -0.57
CA GLY A 82 11.89 -8.61 0.30
C GLY A 82 13.21 -8.38 -0.46
N HIS A 83 13.29 -8.82 -1.72
CA HIS A 83 14.46 -8.61 -2.60
C HIS A 83 14.40 -7.32 -3.40
N LEU A 84 13.25 -6.65 -3.44
CA LEU A 84 13.12 -5.38 -4.14
C LEU A 84 13.81 -4.28 -3.33
N ARG A 85 14.57 -3.43 -4.01
CA ARG A 85 15.18 -2.25 -3.40
C ARG A 85 14.52 -1.01 -3.97
N CYS A 86 13.72 -0.32 -3.16
CA CYS A 86 13.07 0.91 -3.55
C CYS A 86 13.97 2.13 -3.32
N SER A 87 13.79 3.13 -4.18
CA SER A 87 14.26 4.49 -3.99
C SER A 87 13.34 5.28 -3.04
N GLY A 88 13.83 6.42 -2.55
CA GLY A 88 13.03 7.32 -1.72
C GLY A 88 11.79 7.86 -2.45
N ALA A 89 11.87 8.07 -3.76
CA ALA A 89 10.74 8.52 -4.58
C ALA A 89 9.62 7.47 -4.64
N GLU A 90 9.98 6.19 -4.78
CA GLU A 90 9.01 5.09 -4.80
C GLU A 90 8.32 4.94 -3.44
N ILE A 91 9.08 4.94 -2.34
CA ILE A 91 8.51 4.90 -0.98
C ILE A 91 7.61 6.11 -0.72
N GLY A 92 8.09 7.31 -1.04
CA GLY A 92 7.33 8.55 -0.87
C GLY A 92 6.01 8.53 -1.64
N ARG A 93 5.96 7.92 -2.83
CA ARG A 93 4.73 7.77 -3.60
C ARG A 93 3.71 6.87 -2.91
N PHE A 94 4.12 5.71 -2.39
CA PHE A 94 3.20 4.85 -1.63
C PHE A 94 2.69 5.55 -0.36
N VAL A 95 3.56 6.29 0.34
CA VAL A 95 3.16 7.10 1.52
C VAL A 95 2.14 8.17 1.13
N ALA A 96 2.32 8.85 -0.01
CA ALA A 96 1.34 9.81 -0.51
C ALA A 96 0.01 9.14 -0.91
N MET A 97 0.08 7.96 -1.53
CA MET A 97 -1.08 7.18 -1.99
C MET A 97 -2.00 6.74 -0.83
N LEU A 98 -1.51 6.63 0.41
CA LEU A 98 -2.35 6.41 1.59
C LEU A 98 -3.41 7.51 1.82
N ARG A 99 -3.22 8.70 1.23
CA ARG A 99 -4.17 9.82 1.29
C ARG A 99 -5.09 9.90 0.06
N ASN A 100 -4.93 9.00 -0.91
CA ASN A 100 -5.70 9.02 -2.16
C ASN A 100 -7.21 8.82 -1.87
N PRO A 101 -8.16 9.47 -2.57
CA PRO A 101 -9.59 9.25 -2.34
C PRO A 101 -10.04 7.79 -2.58
N SER A 102 -9.36 7.04 -3.44
CA SER A 102 -9.66 5.63 -3.74
C SER A 102 -9.23 4.71 -2.59
N SER A 103 -10.19 4.02 -1.99
CA SER A 103 -9.96 2.97 -0.97
C SER A 103 -9.05 1.84 -1.46
N ILE A 104 -9.21 1.45 -2.72
CA ILE A 104 -8.42 0.38 -3.37
C ILE A 104 -6.94 0.77 -3.43
N LEU A 105 -6.65 2.02 -3.82
CA LEU A 105 -5.27 2.51 -3.88
C LEU A 105 -4.66 2.65 -2.48
N LYS A 106 -5.43 3.07 -1.48
CA LYS A 106 -4.97 3.07 -0.08
C LYS A 106 -4.61 1.67 0.39
N ALA A 107 -5.47 0.68 0.11
CA ALA A 107 -5.24 -0.71 0.48
C ALA A 107 -3.98 -1.27 -0.19
N CYS A 108 -3.82 -1.01 -1.49
CA CYS A 108 -2.64 -1.42 -2.25
C CYS A 108 -1.36 -0.75 -1.73
N ALA A 109 -1.41 0.55 -1.40
CA ALA A 109 -0.27 1.27 -0.83
C ALA A 109 0.12 0.72 0.54
N ALA A 110 -0.85 0.51 1.43
CA ALA A 110 -0.60 -0.07 2.75
C ALA A 110 -0.03 -1.49 2.65
N PHE A 111 -0.57 -2.30 1.72
CA PHE A 111 -0.06 -3.63 1.42
C PHE A 111 1.39 -3.58 0.91
N ALA A 112 1.72 -2.70 -0.03
CA ALA A 112 3.09 -2.56 -0.54
C ALA A 112 4.07 -2.17 0.56
N LEU A 113 3.70 -1.20 1.41
CA LEU A 113 4.53 -0.77 2.53
C LEU A 113 4.71 -1.88 3.58
N LEU A 114 3.69 -2.73 3.78
CA LEU A 114 3.82 -3.95 4.58
C LEU A 114 4.90 -4.85 3.99
N GLN A 115 4.82 -5.18 2.69
CA GLN A 115 5.80 -6.06 2.03
C GLN A 115 7.24 -5.55 2.19
N PHE A 116 7.45 -4.25 2.08
CA PHE A 116 8.78 -3.63 2.19
C PHE A 116 9.34 -3.59 3.61
N THR A 117 8.51 -3.82 4.62
CA THR A 117 8.87 -3.75 6.03
C THR A 117 8.71 -5.09 6.75
N VAL A 118 8.41 -6.18 6.04
CA VAL A 118 8.35 -7.50 6.67
C VAL A 118 9.74 -7.85 7.26
N PRO A 119 9.81 -8.24 8.54
CA PRO A 119 11.05 -8.68 9.17
C PRO A 119 11.71 -9.82 8.38
N GLY A 120 13.04 -9.80 8.29
CA GLY A 120 13.82 -10.76 7.50
C GLY A 120 13.96 -10.43 6.00
N GLY A 121 13.31 -9.37 5.51
CA GLY A 121 13.51 -8.89 4.14
C GLY A 121 14.92 -8.31 3.92
N ARG A 122 15.57 -8.65 2.80
CA ARG A 122 16.94 -8.23 2.46
C ARG A 122 17.15 -6.71 2.54
N HIS A 123 16.13 -5.93 2.14
CA HIS A 123 16.20 -4.47 2.13
C HIS A 123 15.27 -3.80 3.15
N ALA A 124 14.76 -4.55 4.15
CA ALA A 124 13.80 -4.04 5.12
C ALA A 124 14.30 -2.79 5.85
N MET A 125 15.53 -2.83 6.40
CA MET A 125 16.14 -1.68 7.11
C MET A 125 16.28 -0.43 6.22
N HIS A 126 16.63 -0.62 4.94
CA HIS A 126 16.71 0.47 3.97
C HIS A 126 15.33 1.10 3.73
N HIS A 127 14.28 0.30 3.56
CA HIS A 127 12.92 0.81 3.40
C HIS A 127 12.38 1.47 4.66
N VAL A 128 12.67 0.92 5.84
CA VAL A 128 12.32 1.52 7.15
C VAL A 128 12.89 2.93 7.25
N SER A 129 14.18 3.12 6.92
CA SER A 129 14.83 4.44 6.90
C SER A 129 14.15 5.40 5.92
N LEU A 130 13.85 4.94 4.69
CA LEU A 130 13.13 5.76 3.71
C LEU A 130 11.72 6.14 4.17
N MET A 131 11.00 5.24 4.82
CA MET A 131 9.64 5.50 5.34
C MET A 131 9.65 6.51 6.49
N GLN A 132 10.64 6.43 7.38
CA GLN A 132 10.83 7.42 8.45
C GLN A 132 11.09 8.80 7.87
N ASN A 133 12.01 8.90 6.90
CA ASN A 133 12.31 10.15 6.20
C ASN A 133 11.08 10.73 5.47
N ALA A 134 10.21 9.87 4.95
CA ALA A 134 8.95 10.27 4.32
C ALA A 134 7.82 10.61 5.32
N GLY A 135 8.06 10.49 6.64
CA GLY A 135 7.05 10.73 7.67
C GLY A 135 5.90 9.73 7.68
N ALA A 136 6.14 8.49 7.21
CA ALA A 136 5.11 7.48 6.97
C ALA A 136 4.29 7.14 8.22
N ALA A 137 4.94 7.09 9.40
CA ALA A 137 4.30 6.68 10.65
C ALA A 137 3.04 7.48 11.01
N ARG A 138 3.02 8.79 10.72
CA ARG A 138 1.83 9.63 10.96
C ARG A 138 0.71 9.29 9.97
N VAL A 139 1.05 9.08 8.71
CA VAL A 139 0.10 8.80 7.63
C VAL A 139 -0.55 7.43 7.81
N LEU A 140 0.25 6.43 8.17
CA LEU A 140 -0.19 5.08 8.44
C LEU A 140 -1.15 5.04 9.64
N ARG A 141 -0.84 5.75 10.73
CA ARG A 141 -1.76 5.86 11.88
C ARG A 141 -3.10 6.49 11.50
N ALA A 142 -3.11 7.52 10.65
CA ALA A 142 -4.35 8.10 10.16
C ALA A 142 -5.12 7.14 9.22
N ALA A 143 -4.41 6.39 8.37
CA ALA A 143 -5.02 5.41 7.48
C ALA A 143 -5.63 4.22 8.27
N ALA A 144 -4.97 3.78 9.33
CA ALA A 144 -5.42 2.71 10.23
C ALA A 144 -6.77 2.99 10.91
N THR A 145 -7.06 4.26 11.21
CA THR A 145 -8.25 4.69 11.94
C THR A 145 -9.32 5.32 11.06
N ALA A 146 -9.06 5.47 9.75
CA ALA A 146 -10.02 6.04 8.81
C ALA A 146 -11.33 5.22 8.79
N ALA A 147 -12.44 5.86 9.16
CA ALA A 147 -13.75 5.21 9.29
C ALA A 147 -14.25 4.60 7.98
N SER A 148 -13.94 5.24 6.85
CA SER A 148 -14.36 4.82 5.50
C SER A 148 -13.35 3.92 4.79
N ALA A 149 -12.22 3.59 5.43
CA ALA A 149 -11.22 2.72 4.81
C ALA A 149 -11.65 1.25 4.91
N PRO A 150 -11.37 0.44 3.88
CA PRO A 150 -11.64 -0.99 3.90
C PRO A 150 -10.79 -1.66 4.98
N LEU A 151 -11.25 -2.81 5.48
CA LEU A 151 -10.63 -3.48 6.61
C LEU A 151 -9.16 -3.79 6.34
N GLU A 152 -8.85 -4.22 5.11
CA GLU A 152 -7.52 -4.59 4.66
C GLU A 152 -6.55 -3.41 4.79
N ALA A 153 -6.93 -2.25 4.26
CA ALA A 153 -6.14 -1.03 4.37
C ALA A 153 -5.87 -0.67 5.83
N LYS A 154 -6.87 -0.81 6.70
CA LYS A 154 -6.74 -0.48 8.13
C LYS A 154 -5.84 -1.46 8.87
N ILE A 155 -5.88 -2.74 8.53
CA ILE A 155 -5.05 -3.77 9.17
C ILE A 155 -3.60 -3.63 8.68
N PHE A 156 -3.36 -3.54 7.38
CA PHE A 156 -2.01 -3.32 6.85
C PHE A 156 -1.38 -2.03 7.39
N ALA A 157 -2.15 -0.93 7.46
CA ALA A 157 -1.66 0.32 8.03
C ALA A 157 -1.39 0.26 9.54
N ARG A 158 -1.96 -0.71 10.27
CA ARG A 158 -1.62 -0.98 11.68
C ARG A 158 -0.33 -1.78 11.82
N ILE A 159 -0.05 -2.69 10.89
CA ILE A 159 1.14 -3.56 10.95
C ILE A 159 2.41 -2.77 10.64
N VAL A 160 2.40 -1.93 9.60
CA VAL A 160 3.63 -1.25 9.16
C VAL A 160 4.33 -0.47 10.29
N PRO A 161 3.64 0.34 11.12
CA PRO A 161 4.26 0.97 12.29
C PRO A 161 4.91 -0.02 13.27
N CYS A 162 4.29 -1.16 13.54
CA CYS A 162 4.87 -2.20 14.39
C CYS A 162 6.18 -2.73 13.81
N ASN A 163 6.25 -2.91 12.49
CA ASN A 163 7.48 -3.33 11.82
C ASN A 163 8.57 -2.24 11.90
N LEU A 164 8.20 -0.96 11.73
CA LEU A 164 9.15 0.15 11.87
C LEU A 164 9.76 0.19 13.29
N GLU A 165 8.95 -0.06 14.32
CA GLU A 165 9.38 -0.11 15.72
C GLU A 165 10.26 -1.33 16.01
N HIS A 166 9.91 -2.50 15.48
CA HIS A 166 10.72 -3.72 15.61
C HIS A 166 12.15 -3.51 15.08
N HIS A 167 12.28 -2.92 13.89
CA HIS A 167 13.57 -2.62 13.26
C HIS A 167 14.35 -1.49 13.95
N HIS A 168 13.73 -0.67 14.80
CA HIS A 168 14.45 0.27 15.64
C HIS A 168 15.14 -0.40 16.84
N ILE A 169 14.55 -1.47 17.35
CA ILE A 169 15.04 -2.19 18.55
C ILE A 169 16.12 -3.20 18.18
N GLU A 170 16.13 -3.67 16.94
CA GLU A 170 17.10 -4.62 16.40
C GLU A 170 18.10 -3.89 15.47
N PRO A 171 19.08 -3.14 16.02
CA PRO A 171 20.12 -2.55 15.18
C PRO A 171 20.92 -3.68 14.55
N SER A 172 21.20 -3.55 13.25
CA SER A 172 22.01 -4.47 12.48
C SER A 172 23.33 -4.77 13.21
N LEU A 173 23.41 -5.98 13.80
CA LEU A 173 24.67 -6.59 14.25
C LEU A 173 25.53 -6.93 13.04
#